data_AF-A0A3D9FDM8-F1
#
_entry.id   AF-A0A3D9FDM8-F1
#
_cell.length_a   1.000
_cell.length_b   1.000
_cell.length_c   1.000
_cell.angle_alpha   90.00
_cell.angle_beta   90.00
_cell.angle_gamma   90.00
#
_symmetry.space_group_name_H-M   'P 1'
#
loop_
_entity.id
_entity.type
_entity.pdbx_description
1 polymer ?
#
loop_
_entity_poly.entity_id
_entity_poly.type
_entity_poly.pdbx_seq_one_letter_code
_entity_poly.pdbx_strand_id
1 'polypeptide(L)'
;MSNAIPQAQLTRKLVDSLYVEAMVLADEARAYFEDHGVAARDRLSPSLRVGYAVESLKVTTRLMHVIAWLLTWRGEARGEIDAAMASHPDRRLGLTGRSDESVVVQLPDGAQKLIAASEDLYKRVNRLERDLLAPPAEPPASPARSLLGKLERAF
;
A
#
# COMPACT_ATOMS: atom_id res chain seq x y z
N MET A 1 11.29 3.76 -29.34
CA MET A 1 10.94 4.77 -28.31
C MET A 1 9.42 4.87 -28.14
N SER A 2 8.71 3.82 -27.69
CA SER A 2 7.24 3.88 -27.63
C SER A 2 6.58 2.93 -26.60
N ASN A 3 7.11 2.83 -25.39
CA ASN A 3 6.46 2.02 -24.32
C ASN A 3 6.37 2.71 -22.94
N ALA A 4 6.91 3.92 -22.78
CA ALA A 4 6.94 4.62 -21.48
C ALA A 4 5.62 5.38 -21.17
N ILE A 5 4.95 5.93 -22.20
CA ILE A 5 3.72 6.72 -22.06
C ILE A 5 2.52 5.87 -21.57
N PRO A 6 2.29 4.62 -22.07
CA PRO A 6 1.19 3.78 -21.59
C PRO A 6 1.34 3.36 -20.12
N GLN A 7 2.57 3.08 -19.67
CA GLN A 7 2.84 2.65 -18.30
C GLN A 7 2.59 3.78 -17.29
N ALA A 8 3.07 4.99 -17.56
CA ALA A 8 2.86 6.14 -16.68
C ALA A 8 1.36 6.47 -16.51
N GLN A 9 0.59 6.41 -17.60
CA GLN A 9 -0.85 6.65 -17.55
C GLN A 9 -1.61 5.55 -16.78
N LEU A 10 -1.18 4.30 -16.91
CA LEU A 10 -1.72 3.17 -16.16
C LEU A 10 -1.46 3.33 -14.65
N THR A 11 -0.23 3.70 -14.27
CA THR A 11 0.14 3.94 -12.87
C THR A 11 -0.69 5.06 -12.25
N ARG A 12 -0.92 6.17 -12.97
CA ARG A 12 -1.78 7.26 -12.49
C ARG A 12 -3.20 6.80 -12.19
N LYS A 13 -3.82 6.05 -13.12
CA LYS A 13 -5.18 5.52 -12.91
C LYS A 13 -5.24 4.56 -11.72
N LEU A 14 -4.19 3.76 -11.53
CA LEU A 14 -4.08 2.86 -10.38
C LEU A 14 -3.99 3.64 -9.06
N VAL A 15 -3.15 4.67 -8.98
CA VAL A 15 -3.05 5.56 -7.81
C VAL A 15 -4.39 6.19 -7.47
N ASP A 16 -5.11 6.73 -8.46
CA ASP A 16 -6.43 7.34 -8.24
C ASP A 16 -7.46 6.31 -7.75
N SER A 17 -7.47 5.10 -8.33
CA SER A 17 -8.36 4.01 -7.89
C SER A 17 -8.08 3.58 -6.45
N LEU A 18 -6.80 3.38 -6.10
CA LEU A 18 -6.38 3.00 -4.75
C LEU A 18 -6.71 4.09 -3.73
N TYR A 19 -6.64 5.36 -4.14
CA TYR A 19 -7.01 6.49 -3.27
C TYR A 19 -8.50 6.48 -2.95
N VAL A 20 -9.37 6.27 -3.93
CA VAL A 20 -10.81 6.17 -3.70
C VAL A 20 -11.13 5.00 -2.76
N GLU A 21 -10.52 3.83 -3.02
CA GLU A 21 -10.69 2.66 -2.16
C GLU A 21 -10.21 2.93 -0.71
N ALA A 22 -9.06 3.58 -0.54
CA ALA A 22 -8.55 3.95 0.77
C ALA A 22 -9.49 4.90 1.53
N MET A 23 -10.09 5.87 0.83
CA MET A 23 -11.05 6.81 1.42
C MET A 23 -12.35 6.11 1.84
N VAL A 24 -12.88 5.21 1.01
CA VAL A 24 -14.06 4.41 1.34
C VAL A 24 -13.79 3.54 2.56
N LEU A 25 -12.67 2.80 2.55
CA LEU A 25 -12.30 1.92 3.66
C LEU A 25 -12.03 2.70 4.96
N ALA A 26 -11.47 3.91 4.88
CA ALA A 26 -11.29 4.79 6.03
C ALA A 26 -12.62 5.26 6.62
N ASP A 27 -13.61 5.58 5.77
CA ASP A 27 -14.95 5.95 6.23
C ASP A 27 -15.68 4.76 6.86
N GLU A 28 -15.61 3.58 6.23
CA GLU A 28 -16.16 2.33 6.79
C GLU A 28 -15.53 1.98 8.15
N ALA A 29 -14.20 2.09 8.26
CA ALA A 29 -13.49 1.85 9.51
C ALA A 29 -13.90 2.85 10.59
N ARG A 30 -13.99 4.14 10.26
CA ARG A 30 -14.45 5.19 11.17
C ARG A 30 -15.86 4.89 11.66
N ALA A 31 -16.80 4.66 10.76
CA ALA A 31 -18.19 4.37 11.10
C ALA A 31 -18.30 3.12 12.00
N TYR A 32 -17.58 2.06 11.68
CA TYR A 32 -17.60 0.82 12.46
C TYR A 32 -17.02 1.01 13.87
N PHE A 33 -15.86 1.67 14.00
CA PHE A 33 -15.20 1.85 15.29
C PHE A 33 -15.90 2.89 16.18
N GLU A 34 -16.60 3.87 15.60
CA GLU A 34 -17.45 4.82 16.34
C GLU A 34 -18.79 4.20 16.78
N ASP A 35 -19.51 3.51 15.88
CA ASP A 35 -20.88 3.06 16.13
C ASP A 35 -20.96 1.67 16.78
N HIS A 36 -20.17 0.71 16.29
CA HIS A 36 -20.16 -0.67 16.81
C HIS A 36 -19.10 -0.89 17.88
N GLY A 37 -18.19 0.07 18.05
CA GLY A 37 -17.15 0.04 19.06
C GLY A 37 -17.71 -0.18 20.46
N VAL A 38 -18.84 0.43 20.83
CA VAL A 38 -19.34 0.32 22.22
C VAL A 38 -20.05 -1.02 22.45
N ALA A 39 -21.11 -1.31 21.68
CA ALA A 39 -21.95 -2.48 21.91
C ALA A 39 -21.23 -3.83 21.66
N ALA A 40 -20.29 -3.87 20.70
CA ALA A 40 -19.52 -5.07 20.43
C ALA A 40 -18.38 -5.25 21.45
N ARG A 41 -17.72 -4.18 21.90
CA ARG A 41 -16.68 -4.25 22.94
C ARG A 41 -17.22 -4.66 24.31
N ASP A 42 -18.45 -4.26 24.63
CA ASP A 42 -19.05 -4.60 25.93
C ASP A 42 -19.27 -6.10 26.11
N ARG A 43 -19.46 -6.83 25.00
CA ARG A 43 -19.58 -8.29 24.97
C ARG A 43 -18.24 -9.02 25.01
N LEU A 44 -17.12 -8.32 24.79
CA LEU A 44 -15.78 -8.91 24.81
C LEU A 44 -15.23 -9.01 26.25
N SER A 45 -14.38 -10.00 26.48
CA SER A 45 -13.59 -10.07 27.70
C SER A 45 -12.66 -8.84 27.83
N PRO A 46 -12.22 -8.47 29.05
CA PRO A 46 -11.28 -7.35 29.23
C PRO A 46 -10.01 -7.45 28.37
N SER A 47 -9.44 -8.65 28.21
CA SER A 47 -8.26 -8.88 27.38
C SER A 47 -8.56 -8.64 25.89
N LEU A 48 -9.70 -9.13 25.40
CA LEU A 48 -10.11 -8.93 24.00
C LEU A 48 -10.49 -7.47 23.70
N ARG A 49 -10.96 -6.70 24.70
CA ARG A 49 -11.17 -5.25 24.53
C ARG A 49 -9.86 -4.49 24.26
N VAL A 50 -8.76 -4.90 24.88
CA VAL A 50 -7.43 -4.33 24.60
C VAL A 50 -6.97 -4.73 23.21
N GLY A 51 -7.11 -6.02 22.86
CA GLY A 51 -6.80 -6.51 21.52
C GLY A 51 -7.57 -5.75 20.43
N TYR A 52 -8.87 -5.55 20.62
CA TYR A 52 -9.71 -4.75 19.72
C TYR A 52 -9.19 -3.32 19.55
N ALA A 53 -8.83 -2.63 20.65
CA ALA A 53 -8.31 -1.27 20.58
C ALA A 53 -6.97 -1.19 19.84
N VAL A 54 -6.08 -2.15 20.09
CA VAL A 54 -4.79 -2.26 19.42
C VAL A 54 -4.97 -2.50 17.91
N GLU A 55 -5.84 -3.44 17.54
CA GLU A 55 -6.10 -3.73 16.13
C GLU A 55 -6.81 -2.57 15.42
N SER A 56 -7.72 -1.86 16.09
CA SER A 56 -8.34 -0.64 15.56
C SER A 56 -7.31 0.44 15.25
N LEU A 57 -6.34 0.64 16.15
CA LEU A 57 -5.25 1.61 15.96
C LEU A 57 -4.31 1.20 14.81
N LYS A 58 -4.07 -0.11 14.62
CA LYS A 58 -3.30 -0.62 13.48
C LYS A 58 -4.01 -0.32 12.17
N VAL A 59 -5.33 -0.54 12.10
CA VAL A 59 -6.15 -0.23 10.91
C VAL A 59 -6.04 1.26 10.57
N THR A 60 -6.32 2.16 11.53
CA THR A 60 -6.31 3.60 11.26
C THR A 60 -4.93 4.11 10.88
N THR A 61 -3.87 3.66 11.57
CA THR A 61 -2.49 4.01 11.23
C THR A 61 -2.13 3.55 9.82
N ARG A 62 -2.57 2.34 9.43
CA ARG A 62 -2.31 1.79 8.09
C ARG A 62 -3.00 2.58 7.00
N LEU A 63 -4.28 2.91 7.20
CA LEU A 63 -5.05 3.73 6.26
C LEU A 63 -4.47 5.13 6.14
N MET A 64 -4.04 5.74 7.26
CA MET A 64 -3.39 7.04 7.25
C MET A 64 -2.09 7.02 6.41
N HIS A 65 -1.21 6.04 6.62
CA HIS A 65 0.02 5.91 5.83
C HIS A 65 -0.27 5.70 4.35
N VAL A 66 -1.25 4.85 4.02
CA VAL A 66 -1.67 4.63 2.62
C VAL A 66 -2.18 5.92 1.99
N ILE A 67 -3.08 6.64 2.67
CA ILE A 67 -3.67 7.88 2.17
C ILE A 67 -2.60 8.96 1.97
N ALA A 68 -1.71 9.16 2.96
CA ALA A 68 -0.64 10.14 2.88
C ALA A 68 0.31 9.87 1.70
N TRP A 69 0.67 8.60 1.50
CA TRP A 69 1.51 8.20 0.37
C TRP A 69 0.79 8.43 -0.97
N LEU A 70 -0.47 8.00 -1.10
CA LEU A 70 -1.26 8.19 -2.32
C LEU A 70 -1.47 9.67 -2.66
N LEU A 71 -1.68 10.53 -1.66
CA LEU A 71 -1.78 11.98 -1.87
C LEU A 71 -0.48 12.57 -2.45
N THR A 72 0.68 12.09 -2.00
CA THR A 72 1.97 12.54 -2.53
C THR A 72 2.07 12.23 -4.03
N TRP A 73 1.72 11.01 -4.44
CA TRP A 73 1.78 10.60 -5.85
C TRP A 73 0.68 11.25 -6.70
N ARG A 74 -0.49 11.57 -6.13
CA ARG A 74 -1.51 12.36 -6.83
C ARG A 74 -1.06 13.81 -7.07
N GLY A 75 -0.37 14.40 -6.10
CA GLY A 75 0.22 15.74 -6.24
C GLY A 75 1.31 15.75 -7.33
N GLU A 76 2.15 14.71 -7.39
CA GLU A 76 3.13 14.56 -8.46
C GLU A 76 2.47 14.47 -9.84
N ALA A 77 1.44 13.62 -9.98
CA ALA A 77 0.71 13.48 -11.24
C ALA A 77 -0.03 14.74 -11.71
N ARG A 78 -0.21 15.73 -10.81
CA ARG A 78 -0.78 17.06 -11.10
C ARG A 78 0.29 18.13 -11.32
N GLY A 79 1.56 17.82 -11.10
CA GLY A 79 2.66 18.78 -11.12
C GLY A 79 2.72 19.68 -9.88
N GLU A 80 2.01 19.34 -8.80
CA GLU A 80 2.02 20.05 -7.52
C GLU A 80 3.23 19.64 -6.65
N ILE A 81 3.77 18.44 -6.88
CA ILE A 81 4.93 17.88 -6.21
C ILE A 81 5.94 17.45 -7.28
N ASP A 82 7.21 17.79 -7.12
CA ASP A 82 8.25 17.32 -8.04
C ASP A 82 8.53 15.82 -7.85
N ALA A 83 8.89 15.12 -8.92
CA ALA A 83 9.16 13.68 -8.92
C ALA A 83 10.28 13.32 -7.93
N ALA A 84 11.33 14.14 -7.85
CA ALA A 84 12.42 13.95 -6.89
C ALA A 84 11.91 14.01 -5.43
N MET A 85 11.00 14.94 -5.14
CA MET A 85 10.38 15.08 -3.83
C MET A 85 9.41 13.94 -3.52
N ALA A 86 8.62 13.50 -4.49
CA ALA A 86 7.70 12.36 -4.33
C ALA A 86 8.44 11.05 -4.04
N SER A 87 9.60 10.86 -4.66
CA SER A 87 10.46 9.69 -4.47
C SER A 87 11.38 9.74 -3.24
N HIS A 88 11.32 10.83 -2.45
CA HIS A 88 12.23 11.03 -1.31
C HIS A 88 12.06 9.94 -0.24
N PRO A 89 13.15 9.44 0.40
CA PRO A 89 13.08 8.40 1.43
C PRO A 89 12.11 8.68 2.58
N ASP A 90 11.99 9.94 3.00
CA ASP A 90 11.09 10.36 4.08
C ASP A 90 9.60 10.33 3.68
N ARG A 91 9.29 10.21 2.39
CA ARG A 91 7.93 10.11 1.85
C ARG A 91 7.53 8.69 1.51
N ARG A 92 8.34 7.70 1.88
CA ARG A 92 8.01 6.29 1.70
C ARG A 92 6.79 5.89 2.52
N LEU A 93 6.13 4.83 2.08
CA LEU A 93 5.00 4.23 2.76
C LEU A 93 5.43 3.84 4.19
N GLY A 94 4.80 4.46 5.18
CA GLY A 94 5.12 4.24 6.58
C GLY A 94 5.01 2.77 6.99
N LEU A 95 5.88 2.34 7.91
CA LEU A 95 5.79 1.01 8.50
C LEU A 95 4.52 0.91 9.35
N THR A 96 3.82 -0.21 9.21
CA THR A 96 2.60 -0.48 10.00
C THR A 96 2.77 -1.79 10.75
N GLY A 97 2.25 -1.85 11.98
CA GLY A 97 2.26 -3.07 12.77
C GLY A 97 1.46 -4.17 12.07
N ARG A 98 1.96 -5.41 12.12
CA ARG A 98 1.20 -6.59 11.71
C ARG A 98 0.06 -6.85 12.69
N SER A 99 -1.08 -7.27 12.16
CA SER A 99 -2.18 -7.72 13.00
C SER A 99 -1.85 -9.09 13.61
N ASP A 100 -2.29 -9.31 14.85
CA ASP A 100 -2.08 -10.58 15.55
C ASP A 100 -3.24 -11.52 15.23
N GLU A 101 -3.01 -12.50 14.35
CA GLU A 101 -4.04 -13.43 13.89
C GLU A 101 -4.77 -14.12 15.07
N SER A 102 -4.04 -14.45 16.14
CA SER A 102 -4.63 -15.12 17.31
C SER A 102 -5.65 -14.25 18.04
N VAL A 103 -5.46 -12.92 18.00
CA VAL A 103 -6.41 -11.93 18.52
C VAL A 103 -7.52 -11.69 17.50
N VAL A 104 -7.17 -11.50 16.23
CA VAL A 104 -8.11 -11.14 15.14
C VAL A 104 -9.25 -12.14 15.04
N VAL A 105 -8.97 -13.44 15.04
CA VAL A 105 -10.00 -14.49 14.92
C VAL A 105 -11.02 -14.50 16.07
N GLN A 106 -10.71 -13.84 17.19
CA GLN A 106 -11.61 -13.70 18.35
C GLN A 106 -12.43 -12.40 18.32
N LEU A 107 -12.16 -11.50 17.36
CA LEU A 107 -12.88 -10.24 17.22
C LEU A 107 -14.20 -10.43 16.45
N PRO A 108 -15.15 -9.49 16.53
CA PRO A 108 -16.37 -9.55 15.71
C PRO A 108 -16.05 -9.51 14.21
N ASP A 109 -16.87 -10.19 13.39
CA ASP A 109 -16.66 -10.34 11.95
C ASP A 109 -16.42 -9.02 11.21
N GLY A 110 -17.11 -7.93 11.61
CA GLY A 110 -16.90 -6.61 11.02
C GLY A 110 -15.47 -6.09 11.22
N ALA A 111 -14.92 -6.26 12.42
CA ALA A 111 -13.54 -5.88 12.73
C ALA A 111 -12.54 -6.74 11.94
N GLN A 112 -12.78 -8.06 11.86
CA GLN A 112 -11.94 -8.96 11.07
C GLN A 112 -11.87 -8.54 9.60
N LYS A 113 -13.02 -8.21 9.00
CA LYS A 113 -13.11 -7.74 7.61
C LYS A 113 -12.33 -6.45 7.38
N LEU A 114 -12.47 -5.46 8.26
CA LEU A 114 -11.74 -4.19 8.16
C LEU A 114 -10.23 -4.37 8.31
N ILE A 115 -9.81 -5.25 9.24
CA ILE A 115 -8.40 -5.59 9.43
C ILE A 115 -7.84 -6.20 8.15
N ALA A 116 -8.48 -7.24 7.61
CA ALA A 116 -8.05 -7.91 6.40
C ALA A 116 -8.03 -6.96 5.17
N ALA A 117 -9.07 -6.15 5.00
CA ALA A 117 -9.16 -5.18 3.91
C ALA A 117 -8.04 -4.13 3.97
N SER A 118 -7.77 -3.59 5.17
CA SER A 118 -6.69 -2.61 5.34
C SER A 118 -5.31 -3.22 5.09
N GLU A 119 -5.09 -4.49 5.47
CA GLU A 119 -3.86 -5.20 5.16
C GLU A 119 -3.68 -5.46 3.66
N ASP A 120 -4.72 -5.88 2.96
CA ASP A 120 -4.67 -6.09 1.51
C ASP A 120 -4.33 -4.79 0.79
N LEU A 121 -5.06 -3.71 1.10
CA LEU A 121 -4.82 -2.39 0.54
C LEU A 121 -3.36 -1.95 0.75
N TYR A 122 -2.84 -2.08 1.97
CA TYR A 122 -1.44 -1.76 2.26
C TYR A 122 -0.46 -2.62 1.45
N LYS A 123 -0.70 -3.93 1.32
CA LYS A 123 0.15 -4.84 0.54
C LYS A 123 0.20 -4.41 -0.93
N ARG A 124 -0.94 -4.01 -1.51
CA ARG A 124 -1.01 -3.55 -2.91
C ARG A 124 -0.30 -2.21 -3.09
N VAL A 125 -0.50 -1.25 -2.19
CA VAL A 125 0.17 0.06 -2.22
C VAL A 125 1.68 -0.08 -2.03
N ASN A 126 2.12 -0.95 -1.11
CA ASN A 126 3.53 -1.26 -0.90
C ASN A 126 4.18 -1.88 -2.16
N ARG A 127 3.46 -2.76 -2.87
CA ARG A 127 3.93 -3.30 -4.15
C ARG A 127 4.07 -2.20 -5.19
N LEU A 128 3.06 -1.33 -5.30
CA LEU A 128 3.10 -0.19 -6.21
C LEU A 128 4.29 0.73 -5.92
N GLU A 129 4.57 1.04 -4.65
CA GLU A 129 5.76 1.82 -4.28
C GLU A 129 7.04 1.15 -4.77
N ARG A 130 7.18 -0.16 -4.51
CA ARG A 130 8.37 -0.90 -4.93
C ARG A 130 8.56 -0.88 -6.44
N ASP A 131 7.48 -0.98 -7.20
CA ASP A 131 7.51 -0.96 -8.65
C ASP A 131 7.84 0.45 -9.19
N LEU A 132 7.34 1.50 -8.53
CA LEU A 132 7.62 2.90 -8.88
C LEU A 132 9.06 3.32 -8.57
N LEU A 133 9.62 2.84 -7.45
CA LEU A 133 10.97 3.18 -7.00
C LEU A 133 12.02 2.17 -7.47
N ALA A 134 11.63 1.12 -8.19
CA ALA A 134 12.57 0.17 -8.75
C ALA A 134 13.48 0.88 -9.76
N PRO A 135 14.81 0.64 -9.74
CA PRO A 135 15.67 1.12 -10.80
C PRO A 135 15.19 0.53 -12.13
N PRO A 136 15.29 1.28 -13.25
CA PRO A 136 14.92 0.75 -14.55
C PRO A 136 15.69 -0.55 -14.78
N ALA A 137 14.95 -1.63 -15.06
CA ALA A 137 15.55 -2.93 -15.31
C ALA A 137 16.60 -2.77 -16.41
N GLU A 138 17.84 -3.22 -16.15
CA GLU A 138 18.83 -3.30 -17.20
C GLU A 138 18.21 -4.08 -18.36
N PRO A 139 18.20 -3.54 -19.59
CA PRO A 139 17.70 -4.29 -20.73
C PRO A 139 18.46 -5.62 -20.76
N PRO A 140 17.78 -6.78 -20.85
CA PRO A 140 18.45 -8.07 -20.82
C PRO A 140 19.57 -8.03 -21.85
N ALA A 141 20.80 -8.33 -21.41
CA ALA A 141 21.96 -8.34 -22.27
C ALA A 141 21.59 -9.10 -23.54
N SER A 142 21.51 -8.38 -24.67
CA SER A 142 21.01 -8.96 -25.92
C SER A 142 21.72 -10.29 -26.15
N PRO A 143 20.99 -11.41 -26.31
CA PRO A 143 21.61 -12.72 -26.53
C PRO A 143 22.61 -12.67 -27.69
N ALA A 144 22.34 -11.82 -28.70
CA ALA A 144 23.24 -11.56 -29.81
C ALA A 144 24.56 -10.89 -29.40
N ARG A 145 24.56 -9.95 -28.44
CA ARG A 145 25.81 -9.35 -27.90
C ARG A 145 26.64 -10.35 -27.09
N SER A 146 25.98 -11.25 -26.34
CA SER A 146 26.67 -12.33 -25.64
C SER A 146 27.31 -13.33 -26.61
N LEU A 147 26.66 -13.60 -27.74
CA LEU A 147 27.18 -14.45 -28.81
C LEU A 147 28.32 -13.79 -29.59
N LEU A 148 28.20 -12.50 -29.94
CA LEU A 148 29.26 -11.73 -30.61
C LEU A 148 30.53 -11.66 -29.77
N GLY A 149 30.41 -11.37 -28.46
CA GLY A 149 31.56 -11.33 -27.56
C GLY A 149 32.19 -12.71 -27.28
N LYS A 150 31.54 -13.82 -27.67
CA LYS A 150 32.17 -15.16 -27.66
C LYS A 150 32.93 -15.44 -28.95
N LEU A 151 32.46 -14.91 -30.08
CA LEU A 151 33.14 -15.03 -31.38
C LEU A 151 34.42 -14.18 -31.42
N GLU A 152 34.39 -12.95 -30.91
CA GLU A 152 35.57 -12.06 -30.85
C GLU A 152 36.70 -12.56 -29.95
N ARG A 153 36.42 -13.50 -29.04
CA ARG A 153 37.44 -14.13 -28.18
C ARG A 153 37.98 -15.45 -28.72
N ALA A 154 37.38 -15.97 -29.79
CA ALA A 154 37.72 -17.27 -30.38
C ALA A 154 38.59 -17.16 -31.65
N PHE A 155 38.88 -15.93 -32.09
CA PHE A 155 39.76 -15.60 -33.22
C PHE A 155 40.73 -14.50 -32.79
#